data_AF-A3EXT1-F1
#
_entry.id   AF-A3EXT1-F1
#
_cell.length_a   1.000
_cell.length_b   1.000
_cell.length_c   1.000
_cell.angle_alpha   90.00
_cell.angle_beta   90.00
_cell.angle_gamma   90.00
#
_symmetry.space_group_name_H-M   'P 1'
#
loop_
_entity.id
_entity.type
_entity.pdbx_description
1 polymer ?
#
loop_
_entity_poly.entity_id
_entity_poly.type
_entity_poly.pdbx_seq_one_letter_code
_entity_poly.pdbx_strand_id
1 'polypeptide(L)'
;MWYVCRFVRGMTVDEALKQLKLVGRKGATIAIQAINEAVEMAVTQHNVEFKTNLWIAECFATRGIMVKGVRRHAKGRIGVIHYRYCNFYIRLEEGTPPADYYRKGDRSGPALLDKWLTEMRNRKITGSL
;
A
#
# COMPACT_ATOMS: atom_id res chain seq x y z
N MET A 1 1.54 -5.55 9.17
CA MET A 1 1.74 -4.23 8.52
C MET A 1 0.94 -4.09 7.22
N TRP A 2 0.94 -5.09 6.32
CA TRP A 2 0.20 -5.04 5.04
C TRP A 2 -1.26 -4.53 5.12
N TYR A 3 -2.06 -5.00 6.09
CA TYR A 3 -3.44 -4.51 6.27
C TYR A 3 -3.53 -3.01 6.54
N VAL A 4 -2.61 -2.46 7.34
CA VAL A 4 -2.53 -1.01 7.59
C VAL A 4 -2.18 -0.30 6.29
N CYS A 5 -1.17 -0.79 5.56
CA CYS A 5 -0.78 -0.21 4.29
C CYS A 5 -1.89 -0.21 3.24
N ARG A 6 -2.68 -1.29 3.18
CA ARG A 6 -3.79 -1.43 2.24
C ARG A 6 -4.96 -0.52 2.60
N PHE A 7 -5.15 -0.29 3.90
CA PHE A 7 -6.21 0.55 4.42
C PHE A 7 -6.01 2.03 4.07
N VAL A 8 -4.79 2.57 4.21
CA VAL A 8 -4.50 3.99 3.90
C VAL A 8 -4.16 4.30 2.44
N ARG A 9 -3.96 3.27 1.60
CA ARG A 9 -3.67 3.45 0.17
C ARG A 9 -4.83 4.12 -0.55
N GLY A 10 -4.56 5.20 -1.29
CA GLY A 10 -5.57 5.96 -2.04
C GLY A 10 -6.35 6.97 -1.20
N MET A 11 -6.04 7.14 0.09
CA MET A 11 -6.62 8.19 0.93
C MET A 11 -5.78 9.46 0.86
N THR A 12 -6.43 10.59 1.16
CA THR A 12 -5.69 11.82 1.53
C THR A 12 -4.91 11.60 2.81
N VAL A 13 -3.82 12.34 3.01
CA VAL A 13 -3.00 12.25 4.23
C VAL A 13 -3.84 12.54 5.48
N ASP A 14 -4.69 13.57 5.45
CA ASP A 14 -5.51 13.96 6.60
C ASP A 14 -6.54 12.89 6.98
N GLU A 15 -7.21 12.31 5.98
CA GLU A 15 -8.14 11.21 6.21
C GLU A 15 -7.40 9.99 6.76
N ALA A 16 -6.27 9.62 6.17
CA ALA A 16 -5.44 8.52 6.63
C ALA A 16 -5.03 8.69 8.11
N LEU A 17 -4.59 9.89 8.52
CA LEU A 17 -4.21 10.18 9.90
C LEU A 17 -5.42 10.11 10.86
N LYS A 18 -6.59 10.62 10.46
CA LYS A 18 -7.83 10.51 11.25
C LYS A 18 -8.22 9.05 11.45
N GLN A 19 -8.21 8.26 10.38
CA GLN A 19 -8.60 6.86 10.43
C GLN A 19 -7.62 6.02 11.24
N LEU A 20 -6.30 6.20 11.04
CA LEU A 20 -5.28 5.45 11.77
C LEU A 20 -5.31 5.68 13.28
N LYS A 21 -5.71 6.88 13.75
CA LYS A 21 -5.86 7.16 15.19
C LYS A 21 -6.91 6.29 15.87
N LEU A 22 -7.93 5.87 15.13
CA LEU A 22 -9.01 4.99 15.63
C LEU A 22 -8.65 3.50 15.52
N VAL A 23 -7.61 3.15 14.76
CA VAL A 23 -7.17 1.77 14.62
C VAL A 23 -6.32 1.36 15.84
N GLY A 24 -6.90 0.56 16.74
CA GLY A 24 -6.24 0.01 17.94
C GLY A 24 -5.17 -1.05 17.67
N ARG A 25 -4.25 -0.82 16.72
CA ARG A 25 -3.14 -1.73 16.39
C ARG A 25 -1.81 -1.01 16.49
N LYS A 26 -0.78 -1.70 17.01
CA LYS A 26 0.61 -1.19 17.05
C LYS A 26 1.13 -0.68 15.69
N GLY A 27 0.73 -1.32 14.60
CA GLY A 27 1.15 -0.89 13.25
C GLY A 27 0.59 0.47 12.85
N ALA A 28 -0.56 0.88 13.39
CA ALA A 28 -1.17 2.17 13.07
C ALA A 28 -0.41 3.33 13.70
N THR A 29 0.06 3.19 14.96
CA THR A 29 0.86 4.23 15.62
C THR A 29 2.19 4.47 14.90
N ILE A 30 2.86 3.39 14.46
CA ILE A 30 4.09 3.49 13.66
C ILE A 30 3.82 4.16 12.30
N ALA A 31 2.70 3.81 11.64
CA ALA A 31 2.34 4.41 10.36
C ALA A 31 2.03 5.91 10.50
N ILE A 32 1.37 6.34 11.58
CA ILE A 32 1.10 7.76 11.86
C ILE A 32 2.41 8.55 11.97
N GLN A 33 3.39 8.03 12.72
CA GLN A 33 4.70 8.67 12.87
C GLN A 33 5.39 8.82 11.51
N ALA A 34 5.50 7.72 10.76
CA ALA A 34 6.12 7.74 9.44
C ALA A 34 5.41 8.64 8.42
N ILE A 35 4.08 8.73 8.45
CA ILE A 35 3.32 9.65 7.57
C ILE A 35 3.62 11.10 7.94
N ASN A 36 3.64 11.45 9.24
CA ASN A 36 3.93 12.81 9.68
C ASN A 36 5.37 13.22 9.30
N GLU A 37 6.34 12.34 9.50
CA GLU A 37 7.74 12.55 9.07
C GLU A 37 7.84 12.74 7.55
N ALA A 38 7.12 11.93 6.77
CA ALA A 38 7.10 12.06 5.32
C ALA A 38 6.51 13.39 4.84
N VAL A 39 5.44 13.88 5.49
CA VAL A 39 4.85 15.19 5.19
C VAL A 39 5.81 16.33 5.55
N GLU A 40 6.54 16.21 6.66
CA GLU A 40 7.55 17.19 7.04
C GLU A 40 8.71 17.23 6.04
N MET A 41 9.20 16.07 5.61
CA MET A 41 10.20 15.97 4.53
C MET A 41 9.69 16.54 3.20
N ALA A 42 8.42 16.32 2.87
CA ALA A 42 7.82 16.86 1.65
C ALA A 42 7.86 18.40 1.60
N VAL A 43 7.55 19.06 2.72
CA VAL A 43 7.58 20.53 2.80
C VAL A 43 9.00 21.07 2.86
N THR A 44 9.89 20.44 3.63
CA THR A 44 11.24 20.96 3.90
C THR A 44 12.23 20.67 2.78
N GLN A 45 12.15 19.51 2.13
CA GLN A 45 13.15 19.04 1.16
C GLN A 45 12.61 18.99 -0.27
N HIS A 46 11.30 18.78 -0.44
CA HIS A 46 10.68 18.59 -1.76
C HIS A 46 9.83 19.80 -2.21
N ASN A 47 9.90 20.93 -1.50
CA ASN A 47 9.24 22.20 -1.84
C ASN A 47 7.72 22.08 -2.09
N VAL A 48 7.03 21.21 -1.35
CA VAL A 48 5.58 21.12 -1.40
C VAL A 48 4.96 22.27 -0.59
N GLU A 49 4.17 23.12 -1.25
CA GLU A 49 3.57 24.31 -0.63
C GLU A 49 2.46 23.96 0.37
N PHE A 50 1.57 23.04 0.00
CA PHE A 50 0.38 22.69 0.80
C PHE A 50 0.45 21.26 1.34
N LYS A 51 0.54 21.12 2.66
CA LYS A 51 0.46 19.80 3.35
C LYS A 51 -0.84 19.05 3.08
N THR A 52 -1.92 19.80 2.88
CA THR A 52 -3.27 19.27 2.60
C THR A 52 -3.38 18.70 1.19
N ASN A 53 -2.54 19.14 0.25
CA ASN A 53 -2.54 18.69 -1.14
C ASN A 53 -1.63 17.45 -1.34
N LEU A 54 -1.71 16.51 -0.42
CA LEU A 54 -0.94 15.27 -0.45
C LEU A 54 -1.85 14.06 -0.24
N TRP A 55 -1.55 12.99 -0.98
CA TRP A 55 -2.26 11.73 -0.84
C TRP A 55 -1.30 10.53 -0.90
N ILE A 56 -1.75 9.41 -0.35
CA ILE A 56 -0.93 8.20 -0.23
C ILE A 56 -1.05 7.37 -1.51
N ALA A 57 -0.10 7.59 -2.42
CA ALA A 57 -0.04 6.92 -3.72
C ALA A 57 0.40 5.47 -3.59
N GLU A 58 1.42 5.17 -2.79
CA GLU A 58 1.85 3.79 -2.53
C GLU A 58 2.14 3.61 -1.05
N CYS A 59 1.75 2.46 -0.51
CA CYS A 59 2.11 2.08 0.83
C CYS A 59 2.25 0.56 0.89
N PHE A 60 3.41 0.04 1.24
CA PHE A 60 3.63 -1.40 1.33
C PHE A 60 4.61 -1.75 2.44
N ALA A 61 4.59 -3.02 2.82
CA ALA A 61 5.48 -3.53 3.84
C ALA A 61 6.16 -4.81 3.34
N THR A 62 7.47 -4.84 3.49
CA THR A 62 8.32 -5.96 3.07
C THR A 62 8.85 -6.68 4.29
N ARG A 63 9.18 -7.96 4.15
CA ARG A 63 9.82 -8.74 5.21
C ARG A 63 11.25 -8.20 5.44
N GLY A 64 11.58 -7.92 6.69
CA GLY A 64 12.93 -7.57 7.10
C GLY A 64 13.76 -8.80 7.47
N ILE A 65 14.94 -8.58 8.04
CA ILE A 65 15.80 -9.65 8.54
C ILE A 65 15.04 -10.46 9.60
N MET A 66 15.12 -11.78 9.54
CA MET A 66 14.45 -12.66 10.50
C MET A 66 15.49 -13.32 11.40
N VAL A 67 15.44 -13.01 12.70
CA VAL A 67 16.33 -13.63 13.68
C VAL A 67 15.70 -14.93 14.17
N LYS A 68 16.47 -16.01 14.16
CA LYS A 68 16.03 -17.31 14.68
C LYS A 68 16.39 -17.42 16.16
N GLY A 69 15.46 -17.88 16.96
CA GLY A 69 15.65 -18.23 18.37
C GLY A 69 15.23 -19.67 18.64
N VAL A 70 15.41 -20.08 19.89
CA VAL A 70 15.10 -21.44 20.35
C VAL A 70 13.98 -21.38 21.39
N ARG A 71 12.92 -22.17 21.19
CA ARG A 71 11.87 -22.42 22.19
C ARG A 71 12.05 -23.80 22.79
N ARG A 72 12.16 -23.88 24.11
CA ARG A 72 12.12 -25.17 24.81
C ARG A 72 10.67 -25.62 24.98
N HIS A 73 10.41 -26.90 24.71
CA HIS A 73 9.12 -27.56 24.87
C HIS A 73 9.25 -28.74 25.85
N ALA A 74 8.12 -29.28 26.30
CA ALA A 74 8.08 -30.46 27.16
C ALA A 74 8.81 -31.67 26.52
N LYS A 75 9.32 -32.57 27.38
CA LYS A 75 10.08 -33.77 26.98
C LYS A 75 11.36 -33.46 26.18
N GLY A 76 12.05 -32.36 26.50
CA GLY A 76 13.34 -32.00 25.88
C GLY A 76 13.26 -31.58 24.41
N ARG A 77 12.07 -31.30 23.87
CA ARG A 77 11.90 -30.90 22.47
C ARG A 77 12.30 -29.44 22.26
N ILE A 78 12.89 -29.15 21.11
CA ILE A 78 13.34 -27.81 20.72
C ILE A 78 12.57 -27.36 19.48
N GLY A 79 11.91 -26.20 19.58
CA GLY A 79 11.29 -25.51 18.46
C GLY A 79 12.11 -24.29 18.02
N VAL A 80 12.06 -23.95 16.74
CA VAL A 80 12.69 -22.73 16.22
C VAL A 80 11.66 -21.59 16.26
N ILE A 81 11.99 -20.50 16.96
CA ILE A 81 11.21 -19.25 16.93
C ILE A 81 11.78 -18.36 15.84
N HIS A 82 10.89 -17.64 15.16
CA HIS A 82 11.26 -16.61 14.20
C HIS A 82 10.84 -15.24 14.72
N TYR A 83 11.81 -14.41 15.11
CA TYR A 83 11.59 -12.99 15.38
C TYR A 83 11.47 -12.27 14.03
N ARG A 84 10.23 -11.93 13.66
CA ARG A 84 9.91 -11.38 12.34
C ARG A 84 9.96 -9.86 12.40
N TYR A 85 10.84 -9.28 11.58
CA TYR A 85 10.88 -7.84 11.35
C TYR A 85 10.25 -7.52 9.98
N CYS A 86 9.81 -6.28 9.81
CA CYS A 86 9.29 -5.78 8.54
C CYS A 86 9.71 -4.33 8.32
N ASN A 87 9.91 -3.99 7.05
CA ASN A 87 10.15 -2.62 6.61
C ASN A 87 8.84 -2.05 6.09
N PHE A 88 8.64 -0.76 6.28
CA PHE A 88 7.44 -0.03 5.88
C PHE A 88 7.84 1.09 4.93
N TYR A 89 7.16 1.18 3.80
CA TYR A 89 7.45 2.13 2.74
C TYR A 89 6.17 2.88 2.38
N ILE A 90 6.29 4.20 2.22
CA ILE A 90 5.22 5.09 1.77
C ILE A 90 5.76 5.96 0.65
N ARG A 91 4.91 6.25 -0.34
CA ARG A 91 5.12 7.27 -1.36
C ARG A 91 3.93 8.23 -1.31
N LEU A 92 4.21 9.50 -1.08
CA LEU A 92 3.24 10.57 -1.17
C LEU A 92 3.32 11.19 -2.57
N GLU A 93 2.16 11.53 -3.13
CA GLU A 93 2.06 12.32 -4.36
C GLU A 93 1.32 13.62 -4.04
N GLU A 94 1.71 14.69 -4.73
CA GLU A 94 1.02 15.96 -4.69
C GLU A 94 -0.27 15.90 -5.53
N GLY A 95 -1.34 16.51 -5.02
CA GLY A 95 -2.64 16.56 -5.68
C GLY A 95 -3.75 15.87 -4.89
N THR A 96 -4.90 15.74 -5.55
CA THR A 96 -6.04 14.99 -5.03
C THR A 96 -5.89 13.51 -5.36
N PRO A 97 -6.35 12.60 -4.48
CA PRO A 97 -6.36 11.18 -4.78
C PRO A 97 -7.27 10.89 -5.99
N PRO A 98 -6.93 9.88 -6.80
CA PRO A 98 -7.78 9.46 -7.90
C PRO A 98 -9.12 8.95 -7.35
N ALA A 99 -10.22 9.25 -8.05
CA ALA A 99 -11.56 8.83 -7.64
C ALA A 99 -11.65 7.31 -7.39
N ASP A 100 -11.00 6.53 -8.27
CA ASP A 100 -10.88 5.08 -8.15
C ASP A 100 -9.41 4.66 -8.08
N TYR A 101 -8.88 4.48 -6.87
CA TYR A 101 -7.48 4.06 -6.69
C TYR A 101 -7.21 2.63 -7.20
N TYR A 102 -8.14 1.70 -7.00
CA TYR A 102 -7.94 0.29 -7.40
C TYR A 102 -8.48 -0.06 -8.78
N ARG A 103 -9.50 0.65 -9.23
CA ARG A 103 -10.17 0.34 -10.49
C ARG A 103 -9.60 1.23 -11.57
N LYS A 104 -8.69 0.67 -12.37
CA LYS A 104 -8.20 1.35 -13.58
C LYS A 104 -9.22 1.16 -14.71
N GLY A 105 -9.81 2.25 -15.15
CA GLY A 105 -10.66 2.34 -16.34
C GLY A 105 -12.14 2.01 -16.10
N ASP A 106 -12.94 2.42 -17.08
CA ASP A 106 -14.39 2.22 -17.08
C ASP A 106 -14.72 0.75 -17.31
N ARG A 107 -15.55 0.18 -16.43
CA ARG A 107 -16.18 -1.14 -16.67
C ARG A 107 -17.70 -1.02 -16.77
N SER A 108 -18.16 0.06 -17.39
CA SER A 108 -19.55 0.14 -17.82
C SER A 108 -19.83 -0.96 -18.85
N GLY A 109 -21.09 -1.39 -18.98
CA GLY A 109 -21.48 -2.41 -19.97
C GLY A 109 -20.99 -2.09 -21.39
N PRO A 110 -21.20 -0.87 -21.90
CA PRO A 110 -20.69 -0.45 -23.21
C PRO A 110 -19.15 -0.51 -23.31
N ALA A 111 -18.42 0.00 -22.32
CA ALA A 111 -16.96 -0.04 -22.34
C ALA A 111 -16.41 -1.48 -22.34
N LEU A 112 -17.06 -2.39 -21.62
CA LEU A 112 -16.73 -3.81 -21.63
C LEU A 112 -17.01 -4.46 -22.98
N LEU A 113 -18.13 -4.10 -23.63
CA LEU A 113 -18.46 -4.57 -24.97
C LEU A 113 -17.43 -4.08 -25.99
N ASP A 114 -17.05 -2.79 -25.95
CA ASP A 114 -16.05 -2.22 -26.85
C ASP A 114 -14.68 -2.86 -26.67
N LYS A 115 -14.29 -3.10 -25.42
CA LYS A 115 -13.06 -3.85 -25.11
C LYS A 115 -13.12 -5.26 -25.69
N TRP A 116 -14.21 -5.97 -25.48
CA TRP A 116 -14.41 -7.31 -26.03
C TRP A 116 -14.39 -7.30 -27.57
N LEU A 117 -15.07 -6.35 -28.21
CA LEU A 117 -15.06 -6.18 -29.66
C LEU A 117 -13.64 -5.93 -30.20
N THR A 118 -12.86 -5.10 -29.50
CA THR A 118 -11.47 -4.83 -29.84
C THR A 118 -10.62 -6.10 -29.70
N GLU A 119 -10.81 -6.86 -28.63
CA GLU A 119 -10.16 -8.16 -28.45
C GLU A 119 -10.54 -9.16 -29.55
N MET A 120 -11.82 -9.22 -29.96
CA MET A 120 -12.27 -10.07 -31.07
C MET A 120 -11.61 -9.66 -32.40
N ARG A 121 -11.56 -8.36 -32.70
CA ARG A 121 -10.97 -7.82 -33.94
C ARG A 121 -9.47 -8.03 -34.02
N ASN A 122 -8.79 -7.99 -32.87
CA ASN A 122 -7.34 -8.20 -32.79
C ASN A 122 -6.92 -9.67 -32.85
N ARG A 123 -7.86 -10.62 -32.94
CA ARG A 123 -7.55 -12.03 -33.08
C ARG A 123 -6.85 -12.29 -34.41
N LYS A 124 -5.77 -13.06 -34.34
CA LYS A 124 -5.00 -13.52 -35.49
C LYS A 124 -5.06 -15.04 -35.52
N ILE A 125 -4.91 -15.64 -36.71
CA ILE A 125 -4.79 -17.09 -36.83
C ILE A 125 -3.44 -17.46 -36.18
N THR A 126 -3.50 -18.28 -35.13
CA THR A 126 -2.29 -18.73 -34.44
C THR A 126 -1.54 -19.72 -35.32
N GLY A 127 -0.26 -19.45 -35.60
CA GLY A 127 0.61 -20.36 -36.36
C GLY A 127 0.56 -20.19 -37.89
N SER A 128 -0.06 -19.13 -38.41
CA SER A 128 0.13 -18.68 -39.79
C SER A 128 1.17 -17.56 -39.86
N LEU A 129 1.90 -17.46 -40.98
CA LEU A 129 2.78 -16.32 -41.30
C LEU A 129 2.03 -14.98 -41.22
#